data_AF-A0A816M187-F1
#
_entry.id   AF-A0A816M187-F1
#
_cell.length_a   1.000
_cell.length_b   1.000
_cell.length_c   1.000
_cell.angle_alpha   90.00
_cell.angle_beta   90.00
_cell.angle_gamma   90.00
#
_symmetry.space_group_name_H-M   'P 1'
#
loop_
_entity.id
_entity.type
_entity.pdbx_description
1 polymer ?
#
loop_
_entity_poly.entity_id
_entity_poly.type
_entity_poly.pdbx_seq_one_letter_code
_entity_poly.pdbx_strand_id
1 'polypeptide(L)' 'MTYYHYVVGTEQILLGLIGEGTGIAAKVLKSMGINLKDSRVEVEKIIGRGSGCVAVEIIGRSSTTW' A
#
# COMPACT_ATOMS: atom_id res chain seq x y z
N MET A 1 -3.47 -22.46 12.91
CA MET A 1 -4.54 -21.61 12.37
C MET A 1 -4.06 -20.15 12.39
N THR A 2 -3.21 -19.76 11.45
CA THR A 2 -2.65 -18.39 11.40
C THR A 2 -3.63 -17.50 10.66
N TYR A 3 -4.24 -16.57 11.40
CA TYR A 3 -5.15 -15.56 10.85
C TYR A 3 -4.38 -14.62 9.91
N TYR A 4 -4.80 -14.55 8.65
CA TYR A 4 -4.37 -13.53 7.70
C TYR A 4 -4.96 -12.19 8.15
N HIS A 5 -4.15 -11.35 8.80
CA HIS A 5 -4.57 -9.99 9.12
C HIS A 5 -4.34 -9.14 7.87
N TYR A 6 -5.40 -8.95 7.07
CA TYR A 6 -5.46 -7.99 5.96
C TYR A 6 -5.41 -6.58 6.54
N VAL A 7 -4.23 -6.13 7.00
CA VAL A 7 -4.10 -4.79 7.54
C VAL A 7 -3.85 -3.85 6.39
N VAL A 8 -4.92 -3.21 5.91
CA VAL A 8 -4.78 -1.97 5.15
C VAL A 8 -4.20 -0.94 6.13
N GLY A 9 -2.89 -0.76 6.07
CA GLY A 9 -2.21 0.30 6.82
C GLY A 9 -2.68 1.67 6.36
N THR A 10 -2.52 2.68 7.23
CA THR A 10 -2.83 4.08 6.91
C THR A 10 -2.10 4.58 5.66
N GLU A 11 -0.97 3.97 5.33
CA GLU A 11 -0.15 4.22 4.14
C GLU A 11 -0.90 3.88 2.85
N GLN A 12 -1.64 2.78 2.82
CA GLN A 12 -2.40 2.37 1.63
C GLN A 12 -3.60 3.30 1.41
N ILE A 13 -4.22 3.79 2.50
CA ILE A 13 -5.28 4.79 2.42
C ILE A 13 -4.72 6.11 1.88
N LEU A 14 -3.56 6.56 2.37
CA LEU A 14 -2.89 7.76 1.87
C LEU A 14 -2.52 7.64 0.38
N LEU A 15 -1.94 6.52 -0.03
CA LEU A 15 -1.60 6.26 -1.44
C LEU A 15 -2.85 6.19 -2.33
N GLY A 16 -3.95 5.61 -1.83
CA GLY A 16 -5.24 5.62 -2.52
C GLY A 16 -5.81 7.04 -2.69
N LEU A 17 -5.69 7.87 -1.66
CA LEU A 17 -6.16 9.25 -1.67
C LEU A 17 -5.36 10.14 -2.63
N ILE A 18 -4.05 9.96 -2.70
CA ILE A 18 -3.19 10.67 -3.66
C ILE A 18 -3.42 10.13 -5.08
N GLY A 19 -3.57 8.81 -5.22
CA GLY A 19 -3.73 8.12 -6.51
C GLY A 19 -5.09 8.34 -7.18
N GLU A 20 -6.14 8.61 -6.41
CA GLU A 20 -7.46 8.98 -6.93
C GLU A 20 -7.40 10.26 -7.77
N GLY A 21 -6.56 11.23 -7.39
CA GLY A 21 -6.11 12.32 -8.26
C GLY A 21 -7.13 13.42 -8.56
N THR A 22 -8.44 13.17 -8.42
CA THR A 22 -9.50 14.12 -8.77
C THR A 22 -10.19 14.73 -7.54
N GLY A 23 -10.15 14.04 -6.40
CA GLY A 23 -10.73 14.48 -5.14
C GLY A 23 -10.01 15.65 -4.48
N ILE A 24 -10.71 16.27 -3.53
CA ILE A 24 -10.23 17.44 -2.78
C ILE A 24 -8.92 17.13 -2.06
N ALA A 25 -8.83 15.95 -1.44
CA ALA A 25 -7.63 15.55 -0.73
C ALA A 25 -6.41 15.37 -1.66
N ALA A 26 -6.60 14.76 -2.83
CA ALA A 26 -5.53 14.65 -3.83
C ALA A 26 -5.03 16.04 -4.27
N LYS A 27 -5.95 16.99 -4.47
CA LYS A 27 -5.61 18.38 -4.84
C LYS A 27 -4.84 19.10 -3.72
N VAL A 28 -5.26 18.95 -2.47
CA VAL A 28 -4.57 19.54 -1.30
C VAL A 28 -3.16 18.95 -1.15
N LEU A 29 -3.03 17.62 -1.20
CA LEU A 29 -1.73 16.94 -1.10
C LEU A 29 -0.80 17.38 -2.23
N LYS A 30 -1.30 17.48 -3.46
CA LYS A 30 -0.54 18.00 -4.60
C LYS A 30 -0.13 19.47 -4.42
N SER A 31 -1.02 20.29 -3.85
CA SER A 31 -0.71 21.70 -3.53
C SER A 31 0.37 21.84 -2.46
N MET A 32 0.54 20.84 -1.59
CA MET A 32 1.62 20.74 -0.61
C MET A 32 2.91 20.17 -1.20
N GLY A 33 2.95 19.89 -2.50
CA GLY A 33 4.10 19.28 -3.17
C GLY A 33 4.24 17.78 -2.95
N ILE A 34 3.23 17.12 -2.37
CA ILE A 34 3.24 15.68 -2.14
C ILE A 34 2.82 14.99 -3.43
N ASN A 35 3.69 14.10 -3.93
CA ASN A 35 3.50 13.40 -5.19
C ASN A 35 3.45 11.89 -4.96
N LEU A 36 2.61 11.20 -5.74
CA LEU A 36 2.37 9.75 -5.59
C LEU A 36 3.68 8.94 -5.68
N LYS A 37 4.58 9.34 -6.58
CA LYS A 37 5.85 8.63 -6.78
C LYS A 37 6.73 8.67 -5.53
N ASP A 38 6.91 9.86 -4.97
CA ASP A 38 7.74 10.05 -3.77
C ASP A 38 7.09 9.40 -2.54
N SER A 39 5.76 9.51 -2.41
CA SER A 39 5.01 8.86 -1.34
C SER A 39 5.11 7.34 -1.40
N ARG A 40 5.10 6.73 -2.59
CA ARG A 40 5.30 5.28 -2.75
C ARG A 40 6.67 4.84 -2.26
N VAL A 41 7.72 5.55 -2.69
CA VAL A 41 9.10 5.26 -2.27
C VAL A 41 9.25 5.36 -0.76
N GLU A 42 8.60 6.34 -0.11
CA GLU A 42 8.68 6.49 1.34
C GLU A 42 7.91 5.40 2.09
N VAL A 43 6.70 5.05 1.61
CA VAL A 43 5.93 3.93 2.16
C VAL A 43 6.69 2.60 2.01
N GLU A 44 7.33 2.36 0.88
CA GLU A 44 8.17 1.17 0.65
C GLU A 44 9.35 1.11 1.63
N LYS A 45 9.97 2.24 1.98
CA LYS A 45 11.02 2.29 3.00
C LYS A 45 10.51 2.00 4.40
N ILE A 46 9.30 2.45 4.75
CA ILE A 46 8.68 2.24 6.05
C ILE A 46 8.31 0.75 6.21
N ILE A 47 7.65 0.18 5.20
CA ILE A 47 7.28 -1.24 5.17
C ILE A 47 8.53 -2.14 5.10
N GLY A 48 9.58 -1.71 4.39
CA GLY A 48 10.86 -2.42 4.32
C GLY A 48 11.69 -2.40 5.62
N ARG A 49 11.36 -1.54 6.59
CA ARG A 49 12.08 -1.43 7.89
C ARG A 49 11.26 -1.86 9.11
N GLY A 50 9.97 -2.09 8.97
CA GLY A 50 9.11 -2.51 10.07
C GLY A 50 8.08 -3.52 9.60
N SER A 51 8.07 -4.69 10.26
CA SER A 51 7.05 -5.73 10.12
C SER A 51 5.65 -5.15 9.94
N GLY A 52 5.07 -5.35 8.75
CA GLY A 52 3.71 -4.90 8.43
C GLY A 52 3.25 -5.47 7.09
N CYS A 53 3.11 -6.80 7.05
CA CYS A 53 2.57 -7.64 5.98
C CYS A 53 2.55 -7.07 4.56
N VAL A 54 3.57 -7.41 3.76
CA VAL A 54 3.38 -7.56 2.31
C VAL A 54 3.14 -9.04 2.05
N ALA A 55 1.90 -9.39 1.76
CA ALA A 55 1.58 -10.66 1.11
C ALA A 55 0.59 -10.39 -0.03
N VAL A 56 1.02 -9.58 -1.00
CA VAL A 56 0.62 -9.82 -2.39
C VAL A 56 1.50 -10.98 -2.89
N GLU A 57 1.22 -12.18 -2.36
CA GLU A 57 1.58 -13.45 -2.99
C GLU A 57 0.31 -14.02 -3.62
N ILE A 58 -0.23 -13.27 -4.58
CA ILE A 58 -1.09 -13.85 -5.62
C ILE A 58 -0.15 -14.09 -6.80
N ILE A 59 0.62 -15.17 -6.77
CA ILE A 59 1.00 -15.85 -8.01
C ILE A 59 1.22 -17.33 -7.75
N GLY A 60 0.47 -18.15 -8.48
CA GLY A 60 0.34 -19.58 -8.23
C GLY A 60 1.65 -20.36 -8.23
N ARG A 61 1.76 -21.28 -7.27
CA ARG A 61 2.52 -22.52 -7.45
C ARG A 61 1.66 -23.71 -6.98
N SER A 62 1.10 -24.37 -7.99
CA SER A 62 0.87 -25.80 -8.14
C SER A 62 0.43 -26.67 -6.95
N SER A 63 -0.69 -27.35 -7.21
CA SER A 63 -0.76 -28.81 -7.27
C SER A 63 -0.27 -29.59 -6.06
N THR A 64 -1.19 -30.18 -5.29
CA THR A 64 -1.30 -31.65 -5.17
C THR A 64 -2.51 -32.04 -4.31
N THR A 65 -3.33 -32.92 -4.87
CA THR A 65 -4.01 -34.06 -4.23
C THR A 65 -4.02 -34.10 -2.70
N TRP A 66 -5.20 -34.10 -2.07
CA TRP A 66 -6.00 -35.30 -1.78
C TRP A 66 -7.48 -34.94 -1.70
#